data_AF-A0A1L9RRA3-F1
#
_entry.id   AF-A0A1L9RRA3-F1
#
_cell.length_a   1.000
_cell.length_b   1.000
_cell.length_c   1.000
_cell.angle_alpha   90.00
_cell.angle_beta   90.00
_cell.angle_gamma   90.00
#
_symmetry.space_group_name_H-M   'P 1'
#
loop_
_entity.id
_entity.type
_entity.pdbx_description
1 polymer ?
#
loop_
_entity_poly.entity_id
_entity_poly.type
_entity_poly.pdbx_seq_one_letter_code
_entity_poly.pdbx_strand_id
1 'polypeptide(L)'
;MIPRNLRRQHQRITSIYTMYMEFPTCGICGQLLENELELMFTLRDRAEWKDKKTCSTTELEDAYFTVPWIWATFVRMILPTDRNYIYTAQNEAANNTFFLSGVGQMGLWRDEASTPIQVPLDQNVVNIGNHDDTDGEIISAYWTRMKYTAPNDQDLQYTPRGYVLHERCWWLAKRIIGGSILEKHLNLFAAALHDTQDGVDGMSLNMEWMIYMRAILDKGVERFLSTPQQYVQEYTGYYEHAATPIYPVGRDPVNIVELRDLVDKAKGRFGMALKPPIFSLPIDVQCLLADTLDSWDLSNTLFAFQWRLPDTYWRGRIPMEILFEYENIRHQNLDWQYFSLGLEKLFKTSDGLKNRQRILKQLGDIKKAFANKSNLD
;
A
#
# COMPACT_ATOMS: atom_id res chain seq x y z
N MET A 1 -26.39 -10.06 -23.20
CA MET A 1 -26.63 -9.60 -24.58
C MET A 1 -26.33 -8.11 -24.64
N ILE A 2 -25.30 -7.70 -25.41
CA ILE A 2 -24.92 -6.28 -25.53
C ILE A 2 -25.93 -5.57 -26.46
N PRO A 3 -26.48 -4.40 -26.09
CA PRO A 3 -27.40 -3.63 -26.93
C PRO A 3 -26.84 -3.32 -28.32
N ARG A 4 -27.66 -3.46 -29.37
CA ARG A 4 -27.26 -3.28 -30.79
C ARG A 4 -26.66 -1.90 -31.10
N ASN A 5 -26.96 -0.87 -30.30
CA ASN A 5 -26.43 0.49 -30.50
C ASN A 5 -24.95 0.61 -30.08
N LEU A 6 -24.48 -0.22 -29.13
CA LEU A 6 -23.07 -0.24 -28.72
C LEU A 6 -22.17 -0.90 -29.79
N ARG A 7 -22.70 -1.81 -30.62
CA ARG A 7 -21.94 -2.50 -31.68
C ARG A 7 -21.47 -1.61 -32.83
N ARG A 8 -22.15 -0.50 -33.12
CA ARG A 8 -21.75 0.42 -34.21
C ARG A 8 -20.68 1.44 -33.78
N GLN A 9 -20.61 1.81 -32.49
CA GLN A 9 -19.43 2.49 -31.92
C GLN A 9 -18.23 1.55 -31.82
N HIS A 10 -18.48 0.28 -31.50
CA HIS A 10 -17.50 -0.79 -31.37
C HIS A 10 -16.58 -0.99 -32.60
N GLN A 11 -17.13 -0.90 -33.83
CA GLN A 11 -16.35 -1.12 -35.07
C GLN A 11 -15.53 0.10 -35.52
N ARG A 12 -15.80 1.31 -35.00
CA ARG A 12 -14.96 2.49 -35.25
C ARG A 12 -13.83 2.66 -34.21
N ILE A 13 -13.99 2.08 -33.02
CA ILE A 13 -13.00 2.13 -31.94
C ILE A 13 -11.96 1.00 -32.07
N THR A 14 -12.28 -0.10 -32.75
CA THR A 14 -11.40 -1.28 -32.82
C THR A 14 -10.30 -1.22 -33.90
N SER A 15 -10.29 -0.24 -34.82
CA SER A 15 -9.26 -0.12 -35.86
C SER A 15 -8.26 1.03 -35.65
N ILE A 16 -8.30 1.71 -34.50
CA ILE A 16 -7.43 2.87 -34.21
C ILE A 16 -6.83 2.65 -32.82
N TYR A 17 -5.54 2.30 -32.83
CA TYR A 17 -4.63 2.09 -31.69
C TYR A 17 -4.94 0.90 -30.76
N THR A 18 -4.14 -0.16 -30.87
CA THR A 18 -3.85 -1.05 -29.74
C THR A 18 -3.06 -0.24 -28.72
N MET A 19 -3.78 0.54 -27.93
CA MET A 19 -3.23 1.45 -26.94
C MET A 19 -2.87 0.61 -25.71
N TYR A 20 -1.60 0.24 -25.58
CA TYR A 20 -1.08 -0.38 -24.37
C TYR A 20 -0.95 0.69 -23.29
N MET A 21 -2.02 0.89 -22.51
CA MET A 21 -1.96 1.75 -21.32
C MET A 21 -1.40 0.92 -20.18
N GLU A 22 -0.12 1.13 -19.87
CA GLU A 22 0.46 0.65 -18.61
C GLU A 22 -0.05 1.55 -17.48
N PHE A 23 -0.92 1.01 -16.62
CA PHE A 23 -1.41 1.74 -15.47
C PHE A 23 -0.28 2.16 -14.52
N PRO A 24 -0.40 3.30 -13.84
CA PRO A 24 0.61 3.70 -12.88
C PRO A 24 0.62 2.71 -11.71
N THR A 25 1.80 2.20 -11.39
CA THR A 25 2.04 1.31 -10.25
C THR A 25 2.98 1.96 -9.25
N CYS A 26 2.80 1.67 -7.97
CA CYS A 26 3.74 2.08 -6.94
C CYS A 26 5.12 1.45 -7.16
N GLY A 27 6.17 2.28 -7.14
CA GLY A 27 7.60 1.94 -7.18
C GLY A 27 8.00 0.82 -6.23
N ILE A 28 7.41 0.84 -5.04
CA ILE A 28 7.77 -0.06 -3.94
C ILE A 28 6.90 -1.31 -3.92
N CYS A 29 5.57 -1.14 -3.87
CA CYS A 29 4.68 -2.27 -3.68
C CYS A 29 4.23 -2.93 -5.00
N GLY A 30 4.46 -2.29 -6.15
CA GLY A 30 4.00 -2.77 -7.46
C GLY A 30 2.48 -2.83 -7.62
N GLN A 31 1.70 -2.34 -6.66
CA GLN A 31 0.24 -2.26 -6.80
C GLN A 31 -0.14 -1.11 -7.72
N LEU A 32 -1.19 -1.34 -8.49
CA LEU A 32 -1.86 -0.35 -9.32
C LEU A 32 -2.42 0.76 -8.43
N LEU A 33 -2.10 2.01 -8.75
CA LEU A 33 -2.57 3.18 -7.99
C LEU A 33 -4.05 3.47 -8.23
N GLU A 34 -4.60 2.95 -9.33
CA GLU A 34 -5.96 3.24 -9.77
C GLU A 34 -7.00 2.26 -9.23
N ASN A 35 -6.67 1.10 -8.67
CA ASN A 35 -7.68 0.06 -8.43
C ASN A 35 -8.60 0.28 -7.22
N GLU A 36 -8.44 1.36 -6.46
CA GLU A 36 -9.28 1.66 -5.29
C GLU A 36 -10.30 2.76 -5.58
N LEU A 37 -10.87 2.67 -6.78
CA LEU A 37 -11.83 3.60 -7.40
C LEU A 37 -13.04 3.88 -6.50
N GLU A 38 -13.43 2.93 -5.65
CA GLU A 38 -14.61 3.04 -4.78
C GLU A 38 -14.32 3.82 -3.48
N LEU A 39 -13.03 3.97 -3.14
CA LEU A 39 -12.58 4.50 -1.85
C LEU A 39 -12.22 5.98 -1.91
N MET A 40 -12.01 6.52 -3.10
CA MET A 40 -11.70 7.94 -3.35
C MET A 40 -12.85 8.88 -2.96
N PHE A 41 -14.09 8.38 -3.01
CA PHE A 41 -15.29 9.13 -2.64
C PHE A 41 -15.40 9.38 -1.13
N THR A 42 -14.67 8.61 -0.32
CA THR A 42 -14.78 8.68 1.16
C THR A 42 -14.16 9.94 1.78
N LEU A 43 -13.30 10.66 1.06
CA LEU A 43 -12.65 11.86 1.61
C LEU A 43 -13.47 13.11 1.41
N ARG A 44 -13.76 13.44 0.15
CA ARG A 44 -14.40 14.72 -0.19
C ARG A 44 -15.82 14.84 0.38
N ASP A 45 -16.50 13.71 0.59
CA ASP A 45 -17.85 13.72 1.16
C ASP A 45 -17.85 13.78 2.70
N ARG A 46 -16.70 13.66 3.36
CA ARG A 46 -16.59 13.88 4.80
C ARG A 46 -16.65 15.37 5.11
N ALA A 47 -17.49 15.74 6.07
CA ALA A 47 -17.72 17.13 6.47
C ALA A 47 -16.41 17.88 6.81
N GLU A 48 -15.45 17.20 7.45
CA GLU A 48 -14.15 17.76 7.82
C GLU A 48 -13.18 18.00 6.64
N TRP A 49 -13.47 17.43 5.46
CA TRP A 49 -12.62 17.47 4.27
C TRP A 49 -13.29 18.09 3.04
N LYS A 50 -14.61 18.32 3.09
CA LYS A 50 -15.44 18.76 1.95
C LYS A 50 -14.91 20.02 1.26
N ASP A 51 -14.36 20.94 2.03
CA ASP A 51 -13.81 22.20 1.51
C ASP A 51 -12.27 22.27 1.62
N LYS A 52 -11.62 21.21 2.11
CA LYS A 52 -10.17 21.16 2.24
C LYS A 52 -9.53 20.78 0.91
N LYS A 53 -8.84 21.75 0.33
CA LYS A 53 -8.02 21.60 -0.88
C LYS A 53 -6.66 20.98 -0.59
N THR A 54 -6.06 21.36 0.54
CA THR A 54 -4.75 20.90 0.98
C THR A 54 -4.76 20.60 2.48
N CYS A 55 -3.79 19.82 2.94
CA CYS A 55 -3.47 19.65 4.36
C CYS A 55 -1.99 19.33 4.55
N SER A 56 -1.54 19.25 5.80
CA SER A 56 -0.21 18.76 6.12
C SER A 56 -0.14 17.23 6.07
N THR A 57 1.07 16.69 5.89
CA THR A 57 1.30 15.24 5.95
C THR A 57 0.97 14.65 7.32
N THR A 58 1.13 15.42 8.39
CA THR A 58 0.74 15.02 9.75
C THR A 58 -0.77 14.88 9.87
N GLU A 59 -1.55 15.84 9.37
CA GLU A 59 -3.02 15.73 9.35
C GLU A 59 -3.50 14.53 8.52
N LEU A 60 -2.82 14.23 7.41
CA LEU A 60 -3.11 13.04 6.61
C LEU A 60 -2.79 11.75 7.39
N GLU A 61 -1.67 11.70 8.12
CA GLU A 61 -1.30 10.56 8.95
C GLU A 61 -2.38 10.24 10.01
N ASP A 62 -2.93 11.27 10.65
CA ASP A 62 -4.03 11.13 11.60
C ASP A 62 -5.31 10.62 10.92
N ALA A 63 -5.58 11.04 9.68
CA ALA A 63 -6.75 10.64 8.92
C ALA A 63 -6.74 9.13 8.56
N TYR A 64 -5.58 8.56 8.25
CA TYR A 64 -5.46 7.13 7.91
C TYR A 64 -6.02 6.20 8.99
N PHE A 65 -5.97 6.61 10.27
CA PHE A 65 -6.50 5.81 11.37
C PHE A 65 -8.01 5.59 11.31
N THR A 66 -8.71 6.43 10.55
CA THR A 66 -10.18 6.44 10.42
C THR A 66 -10.68 5.80 9.12
N VAL A 67 -9.84 5.70 8.08
CA VAL A 67 -10.24 5.15 6.76
C VAL A 67 -9.13 4.20 6.24
N PRO A 68 -9.25 2.88 6.46
CA PRO A 68 -8.14 1.93 6.25
C PRO A 68 -7.79 1.64 4.77
N TRP A 69 -8.39 2.33 3.81
CA TRP A 69 -8.28 2.05 2.37
C TRP A 69 -7.79 3.27 1.57
N ILE A 70 -7.89 4.43 2.18
CA ILE A 70 -7.57 5.71 1.56
C ILE A 70 -6.09 5.83 1.15
N TRP A 71 -5.24 4.99 1.75
CA TRP A 71 -3.80 4.97 1.59
C TRP A 71 -3.32 4.64 0.18
N ALA A 72 -4.09 3.87 -0.57
CA ALA A 72 -3.75 3.55 -1.95
C ALA A 72 -3.96 4.75 -2.89
N THR A 73 -4.77 5.73 -2.47
CA THR A 73 -5.08 6.90 -3.31
C THR A 73 -4.03 8.01 -3.15
N PHE A 74 -3.26 8.01 -2.06
CA PHE A 74 -2.29 9.04 -1.79
C PHE A 74 -0.88 8.63 -2.20
N VAL A 75 -0.27 9.46 -3.04
CA VAL A 75 0.98 9.14 -3.70
C VAL A 75 1.98 10.29 -3.61
N ARG A 76 3.25 9.95 -3.51
CA ARG A 76 4.38 10.85 -3.74
C ARG A 76 5.07 10.48 -5.04
N MET A 77 5.86 11.40 -5.56
CA MET A 77 6.74 11.15 -6.68
C MET A 77 8.18 11.51 -6.34
N ILE A 78 9.11 10.67 -6.79
CA ILE A 78 10.52 11.02 -6.88
C ILE A 78 10.74 11.55 -8.28
N LEU A 79 11.02 12.85 -8.38
CA LEU A 79 11.06 13.59 -9.64
C LEU A 79 12.48 14.08 -9.95
N PRO A 80 12.93 14.00 -11.20
CA PRO A 80 14.20 14.58 -11.61
C PRO A 80 14.14 16.10 -11.52
N THR A 81 15.25 16.74 -11.16
CA THR A 81 15.36 18.21 -11.19
C THR A 81 15.37 18.72 -12.63
N ASP A 82 15.97 17.97 -13.55
CA ASP A 82 15.85 18.22 -14.98
C ASP A 82 14.51 17.69 -15.51
N ARG A 83 13.66 18.59 -15.98
CA ARG A 83 12.32 18.25 -16.51
C ARG A 83 12.38 17.44 -17.80
N ASN A 84 13.49 17.52 -18.53
CA ASN A 84 13.70 16.76 -19.77
C ASN A 84 14.35 15.39 -19.50
N TYR A 85 14.59 15.05 -18.24
CA TYR A 85 15.17 13.76 -17.88
C TYR A 85 14.25 12.61 -18.31
N ILE A 86 14.76 11.80 -19.23
CA ILE A 86 14.17 10.53 -19.62
C ILE A 86 15.16 9.44 -19.18
N TYR A 87 14.70 8.54 -18.31
CA TYR A 87 15.47 7.36 -17.96
C TYR A 87 15.63 6.50 -19.22
N THR A 88 16.88 6.24 -19.60
CA THR A 88 17.24 5.31 -20.67
C THR A 88 18.36 4.41 -20.15
N ALA A 89 18.59 3.26 -20.78
CA ALA A 89 19.74 2.41 -20.43
C ALA A 89 21.08 3.16 -20.51
N GLN A 90 21.13 4.27 -21.26
CA GLN A 90 22.29 5.14 -21.41
C GLN A 90 22.32 6.31 -20.41
N ASN A 91 21.22 6.62 -19.74
CA ASN A 91 21.06 7.74 -18.82
C ASN A 91 20.71 7.19 -17.42
N GLU A 92 21.75 6.79 -16.68
CA GLU A 92 21.57 6.22 -15.34
C GLU A 92 20.99 7.26 -14.38
N ALA A 93 19.93 6.90 -13.67
CA ALA A 93 19.34 7.76 -12.62
C ALA A 93 20.37 8.18 -11.56
N ALA A 94 21.42 7.38 -11.32
CA ALA A 94 22.49 7.73 -10.39
C ALA A 94 23.18 9.06 -10.73
N ASN A 95 23.22 9.45 -12.01
CA ASN A 95 23.91 10.65 -12.48
C ASN A 95 23.04 11.91 -12.49
N ASN A 96 21.77 11.80 -12.09
CA ASN A 96 20.82 12.90 -12.10
C ASN A 96 20.43 13.30 -10.67
N THR A 97 20.03 14.55 -10.48
CA THR A 97 19.50 15.01 -9.20
C THR A 97 17.99 14.80 -9.17
N PHE A 98 17.48 14.38 -8.01
CA PHE A 98 16.07 14.14 -7.78
C PHE A 98 15.60 14.89 -6.54
N PHE A 99 14.31 15.20 -6.49
CA PHE A 99 13.64 15.68 -5.30
C PHE A 99 12.39 14.83 -5.02
N LEU A 100 11.96 14.83 -3.76
CA LEU A 100 10.73 14.18 -3.34
C LEU A 100 9.60 15.22 -3.33
N SER A 101 8.49 14.90 -4.00
CA SER A 101 7.31 15.76 -3.98
C SER A 101 6.56 15.69 -2.64
N GLY A 102 5.60 16.61 -2.46
CA GLY A 102 4.47 16.43 -1.57
C GLY A 102 3.59 15.24 -1.94
N VAL A 103 2.47 15.09 -1.25
CA VAL A 103 1.51 14.00 -1.50
C VAL A 103 0.40 14.49 -2.40
N GLY A 104 0.18 13.85 -3.53
CA GLY A 104 -1.00 14.04 -4.37
C GLY A 104 -2.03 12.94 -4.12
N GLN A 105 -3.30 13.24 -4.39
CA GLN A 105 -4.35 12.23 -4.44
C GLN A 105 -4.60 11.80 -5.88
N MET A 106 -4.61 10.49 -6.13
CA MET A 106 -5.03 9.88 -7.39
C MET A 106 -6.55 9.71 -7.42
N GLY A 107 -7.17 9.99 -8.56
CA GLY A 107 -8.54 9.54 -8.79
C GLY A 107 -9.19 9.81 -10.14
N LEU A 108 -10.41 9.27 -10.31
CA LEU A 108 -11.20 9.18 -11.55
C LEU A 108 -11.79 10.50 -12.07
N TRP A 109 -11.57 11.61 -11.37
CA TRP A 109 -11.82 12.93 -11.96
C TRP A 109 -10.85 13.25 -13.10
N ARG A 110 -9.87 12.38 -13.35
CA ARG A 110 -9.10 12.37 -14.58
C ARG A 110 -9.96 11.74 -15.67
N ASP A 111 -10.48 12.60 -16.54
CA ASP A 111 -11.30 12.17 -17.67
C ASP A 111 -10.52 11.30 -18.67
N GLU A 112 -9.18 11.26 -18.55
CA GLU A 112 -8.29 10.51 -19.42
C GLU A 112 -7.22 9.74 -18.63
N ALA A 113 -6.99 8.47 -18.97
CA ALA A 113 -5.92 7.65 -18.39
C ALA A 113 -4.50 8.19 -18.69
N SER A 114 -4.40 9.24 -19.51
CA SER A 114 -3.20 9.99 -19.87
C SER A 114 -3.02 11.29 -19.09
N THR A 115 -3.82 11.56 -18.05
CA THR A 115 -3.64 12.80 -17.26
C THR A 115 -2.45 12.65 -16.30
N PRO A 116 -1.50 13.61 -16.30
CA PRO A 116 -0.34 13.57 -15.42
C PRO A 116 -0.75 13.61 -13.94
N ILE A 117 0.11 13.07 -13.08
CA ILE A 117 -0.07 13.09 -11.64
C ILE A 117 0.28 14.47 -11.10
N GLN A 118 -0.67 15.07 -10.40
CA GLN A 118 -0.48 16.33 -9.69
C GLN A 118 0.00 16.07 -8.27
N VAL A 119 1.19 16.58 -7.95
CA VAL A 119 1.78 16.52 -6.61
C VAL A 119 2.31 17.90 -6.21
N PRO A 120 2.24 18.29 -4.93
CA PRO A 120 2.89 19.52 -4.47
C PRO A 120 4.41 19.47 -4.62
N LEU A 121 5.05 20.62 -4.79
CA LEU A 121 6.51 20.75 -4.72
C LEU A 121 7.03 20.63 -3.27
N ASP A 122 6.26 21.12 -2.29
CA ASP A 122 6.62 20.98 -0.87
C ASP A 122 6.30 19.58 -0.36
N GLN A 123 7.31 18.86 0.12
CA GLN A 123 7.20 17.52 0.68
C GLN A 123 6.27 17.41 1.88
N ASN A 124 5.93 18.50 2.57
CA ASN A 124 5.05 18.47 3.75
C ASN A 124 3.60 18.80 3.43
N VAL A 125 3.30 19.10 2.16
CA VAL A 125 1.96 19.44 1.70
C VAL A 125 1.30 18.21 1.07
N VAL A 126 0.02 18.04 1.37
CA VAL A 126 -0.88 17.06 0.78
C VAL A 126 -1.91 17.80 -0.05
N ASN A 127 -2.10 17.36 -1.28
CA ASN A 127 -3.09 17.87 -2.20
C ASN A 127 -4.28 16.91 -2.30
N ILE A 128 -5.50 17.43 -2.10
CA ILE A 128 -6.71 16.60 -2.02
C ILE A 128 -7.61 16.80 -3.23
N GLY A 129 -7.75 15.72 -3.97
CA GLY A 129 -8.45 15.59 -5.25
C GLY A 129 -7.89 16.45 -6.38
N ASN A 130 -8.74 16.80 -7.38
CA ASN A 130 -8.33 17.60 -8.54
C ASN A 130 -8.08 19.07 -8.19
N HIS A 131 -7.01 19.63 -8.73
CA HIS A 131 -6.75 21.08 -8.73
C HIS A 131 -6.46 21.54 -10.15
N ASP A 132 -7.00 22.71 -10.49
CA ASP A 132 -6.57 23.40 -11.71
C ASP A 132 -5.12 23.87 -11.47
N ASP A 133 -4.26 23.71 -12.47
CA ASP A 133 -2.79 23.79 -12.41
C ASP A 133 -2.24 25.23 -12.17
N THR A 134 -2.95 26.07 -11.41
CA THR A 134 -2.81 27.54 -11.50
C THR A 134 -1.80 28.18 -10.56
N ASP A 135 -1.36 27.50 -9.49
CA ASP A 135 -0.67 28.20 -8.39
C ASP A 135 0.86 27.96 -8.31
N GLY A 136 1.47 27.25 -9.26
CA GLY A 136 2.93 27.05 -9.31
C GLY A 136 3.55 26.23 -8.17
N GLU A 137 2.78 25.92 -7.14
CA GLU A 137 3.12 25.06 -6.00
C GLU A 137 2.83 23.57 -6.29
N ILE A 138 2.12 23.27 -7.38
CA ILE A 138 1.80 21.94 -7.85
C ILE A 138 2.60 21.65 -9.12
N ILE A 139 3.08 20.42 -9.25
CA ILE A 139 3.71 19.92 -10.47
C ILE A 139 2.89 18.75 -11.02
N SER A 140 2.59 18.85 -12.32
CA SER A 140 2.06 17.76 -13.13
C SER A 140 3.21 16.91 -13.65
N ALA A 141 3.21 15.60 -13.37
CA ALA A 141 4.25 14.68 -13.77
C ALA A 141 3.73 13.30 -14.17
N TYR A 142 4.35 12.68 -15.16
CA TYR A 142 4.04 11.31 -15.58
C TYR A 142 4.84 10.28 -14.80
N TRP A 143 4.40 9.02 -14.76
CA TRP A 143 5.21 7.94 -14.18
C TRP A 143 6.27 7.47 -15.19
N THR A 144 7.43 7.03 -14.69
CA THR A 144 8.59 6.65 -15.52
C THR A 144 8.29 5.58 -16.58
N ARG A 145 7.34 4.68 -16.31
CA ARG A 145 6.98 3.57 -17.21
C ARG A 145 5.87 3.87 -18.21
N MET A 146 5.36 5.10 -18.27
CA MET A 146 4.30 5.42 -19.23
C MET A 146 4.80 5.25 -20.68
N LYS A 147 4.29 4.23 -21.36
CA LYS A 147 4.56 3.91 -22.78
C LYS A 147 3.48 4.51 -23.69
N TYR A 148 3.27 5.82 -23.67
CA TYR A 148 2.32 6.42 -24.61
C TYR A 148 2.97 6.76 -25.95
N THR A 149 2.28 6.39 -27.03
CA THR A 149 2.77 6.34 -28.42
C THR A 149 2.00 7.26 -29.36
N ALA A 150 1.24 8.23 -28.85
CA ALA A 150 0.65 9.25 -29.71
C ALA A 150 1.79 10.13 -30.29
N PRO A 151 2.05 10.08 -31.62
CA PRO A 151 3.26 10.70 -32.20
C PRO A 151 3.33 12.23 -32.09
N ASN A 152 2.25 12.87 -31.66
CA ASN A 152 2.05 14.32 -31.70
C ASN A 152 1.70 14.95 -30.34
N ASP A 153 1.80 14.21 -29.25
CA ASP A 153 1.55 14.78 -27.93
C ASP A 153 2.79 15.55 -27.46
N GLN A 154 2.81 16.85 -27.77
CA GLN A 154 3.92 17.75 -27.41
C GLN A 154 4.05 17.88 -25.89
N ASP A 155 2.96 17.70 -25.13
CA ASP A 155 2.98 17.84 -23.67
C ASP A 155 3.86 16.75 -23.03
N LEU A 156 3.91 15.55 -23.60
CA LEU A 156 4.77 14.44 -23.13
C LEU A 156 6.28 14.72 -23.22
N GLN A 157 6.72 15.65 -24.06
CA GLN A 157 8.14 16.02 -24.15
C GLN A 157 8.56 16.99 -23.04
N TYR A 158 7.61 17.76 -22.48
CA TYR A 158 7.90 18.83 -21.54
C TYR A 158 7.41 18.54 -20.11
N THR A 159 6.55 17.54 -19.93
CA THR A 159 6.10 17.08 -18.61
C THR A 159 7.11 16.09 -17.99
N PRO A 160 7.61 16.36 -16.78
CA PRO A 160 8.60 15.51 -16.13
C PRO A 160 8.06 14.11 -15.84
N ARG A 161 8.96 13.12 -15.76
CA ARG A 161 8.64 11.73 -15.40
C ARG A 161 9.28 11.34 -14.08
N GLY A 162 8.51 10.71 -13.20
CA GLY A 162 8.97 10.32 -11.86
C GLY A 162 8.52 8.94 -11.40
N TYR A 163 9.15 8.45 -10.33
CA TYR A 163 8.76 7.19 -9.70
C TYR A 163 7.64 7.47 -8.72
N VAL A 164 6.48 6.85 -8.94
CA VAL A 164 5.30 7.08 -8.10
C VAL A 164 5.30 6.09 -6.95
N LEU A 165 5.07 6.57 -5.73
CA LEU A 165 5.07 5.76 -4.51
C LEU A 165 3.78 6.02 -3.75
N HIS A 166 3.12 5.00 -3.22
CA HIS A 166 2.11 5.24 -2.18
C HIS A 166 2.76 5.93 -0.98
N GLU A 167 2.05 6.87 -0.34
CA GLU A 167 2.60 7.58 0.81
C GLU A 167 2.95 6.61 1.96
N ARG A 168 2.11 5.60 2.20
CA ARG A 168 2.42 4.54 3.17
C ARG A 168 3.64 3.70 2.78
N CYS A 169 3.85 3.46 1.49
CA CYS A 169 5.05 2.74 1.05
C CYS A 169 6.31 3.57 1.27
N TRP A 170 6.25 4.87 1.06
CA TRP A 170 7.34 5.79 1.39
C TRP A 170 7.63 5.80 2.90
N TRP A 171 6.59 5.86 3.74
CA TRP A 171 6.73 5.74 5.20
C TRP A 171 7.44 4.45 5.61
N LEU A 172 7.05 3.32 5.02
CA LEU A 172 7.70 2.02 5.25
C LEU A 172 9.16 2.02 4.81
N ALA A 173 9.47 2.61 3.65
CA ALA A 173 10.84 2.73 3.17
C ALA A 173 11.72 3.51 4.15
N LYS A 174 11.24 4.67 4.65
CA LYS A 174 11.95 5.46 5.67
C LYS A 174 12.22 4.66 6.93
N ARG A 175 11.27 3.84 7.36
CA ARG A 175 11.43 2.99 8.55
C ARG A 175 12.47 1.88 8.35
N ILE A 176 12.47 1.22 7.19
CA ILE A 176 13.29 0.03 6.93
C ILE A 176 14.71 0.35 6.44
N ILE A 177 14.86 1.39 5.63
CA ILE A 177 16.14 1.79 5.02
C ILE A 177 16.79 2.92 5.84
N GLY A 178 15.98 3.82 6.38
CA GLY A 178 16.42 5.02 7.10
C GLY A 178 16.10 6.28 6.31
N GLY A 179 15.25 7.16 6.89
CA GLY A 179 14.76 8.36 6.22
C GLY A 179 15.86 9.31 5.76
N SER A 180 16.84 9.60 6.62
CA SER A 180 17.96 10.49 6.30
C SER A 180 18.84 9.97 5.16
N ILE A 181 19.01 8.66 5.05
CA ILE A 181 19.80 8.03 3.99
C ILE A 181 19.04 8.10 2.67
N LEU A 182 17.74 7.77 2.67
CA LEU A 182 16.90 7.84 1.48
C LEU A 182 16.82 9.25 0.90
N GLU A 183 16.52 10.25 1.75
CA GLU A 183 16.35 11.64 1.31
C GLU A 183 17.66 12.23 0.77
N LYS A 184 18.81 11.83 1.32
CA LYS A 184 20.13 12.26 0.84
C LYS A 184 20.51 11.61 -0.51
N HIS A 185 20.03 10.39 -0.78
CA HIS A 185 20.47 9.57 -1.92
C HIS A 185 19.28 9.15 -2.81
N LEU A 186 18.34 10.07 -3.07
CA LEU A 186 17.15 9.80 -3.88
C LEU A 186 17.48 9.31 -5.29
N ASN A 187 18.58 9.76 -5.89
CA ASN A 187 19.08 9.31 -7.19
C ASN A 187 19.42 7.80 -7.20
N LEU A 188 20.12 7.33 -6.16
CA LEU A 188 20.48 5.92 -6.01
C LEU A 188 19.24 5.08 -5.68
N PHE A 189 18.32 5.63 -4.90
CA PHE A 189 17.05 4.96 -4.58
C PHE A 189 16.17 4.83 -5.83
N ALA A 190 16.02 5.89 -6.62
CA ALA A 190 15.34 5.88 -7.91
C ALA A 190 15.94 4.84 -8.87
N ALA A 191 17.26 4.74 -8.94
CA ALA A 191 17.95 3.71 -9.70
C ALA A 191 17.61 2.29 -9.18
N ALA A 192 17.60 2.08 -7.86
CA ALA A 192 17.24 0.79 -7.27
C ALA A 192 15.77 0.40 -7.52
N LEU A 193 14.85 1.38 -7.49
CA LEU A 193 13.45 1.16 -7.86
C LEU A 193 13.33 0.72 -9.32
N HIS A 194 14.10 1.32 -10.23
CA HIS A 194 14.11 0.92 -11.63
C HIS A 194 14.54 -0.53 -11.82
N ASP A 195 15.74 -0.88 -11.34
CA ASP A 195 16.33 -2.22 -11.53
C ASP A 195 15.44 -3.33 -10.97
N THR A 196 14.77 -3.07 -9.85
CA THR A 196 13.90 -4.07 -9.19
C THR A 196 12.55 -4.23 -9.87
N GLN A 197 12.15 -3.27 -10.71
CA GLN A 197 10.89 -3.30 -11.45
C GLN A 197 11.02 -3.91 -12.85
N ASP A 198 12.23 -4.03 -13.41
CA ASP A 198 12.50 -4.49 -14.79
C ASP A 198 12.16 -5.96 -15.12
N GLY A 199 11.48 -6.67 -14.21
CA GLY A 199 10.87 -7.99 -14.48
C GLY A 199 9.35 -8.05 -14.33
N VAL A 200 8.68 -6.93 -14.02
CA VAL A 200 7.22 -6.89 -13.83
C VAL A 200 6.58 -6.31 -15.09
N ASP A 201 6.06 -7.18 -15.95
CA ASP A 201 5.23 -6.77 -17.10
C ASP A 201 3.98 -6.06 -16.58
N GLY A 202 3.75 -4.83 -17.06
CA GLY A 202 2.54 -4.07 -16.75
C GLY A 202 1.30 -4.81 -17.22
N MET A 203 0.24 -4.80 -16.40
CA MET A 203 -1.04 -5.36 -16.82
C MET A 203 -1.68 -4.45 -17.88
N SER A 204 -1.76 -4.93 -19.12
CA SER A 204 -2.54 -4.26 -20.16
C SER A 204 -4.01 -4.66 -20.02
N LEU A 205 -4.84 -3.83 -19.38
CA LEU A 205 -6.29 -4.01 -19.43
C LEU A 205 -6.82 -3.49 -20.76
N ASN A 206 -7.82 -4.18 -21.33
CA ASN A 206 -8.50 -3.66 -22.51
C ASN A 206 -9.48 -2.53 -22.12
N MET A 207 -9.75 -1.60 -23.04
CA MET A 207 -10.58 -0.42 -22.80
C MET A 207 -12.03 -0.77 -22.40
N GLU A 208 -12.52 -1.94 -22.79
CA GLU A 208 -13.87 -2.42 -22.44
C GLU A 208 -14.02 -2.75 -20.96
N TRP A 209 -13.00 -3.35 -20.35
CA TRP A 209 -12.95 -3.57 -18.91
C TRP A 209 -12.97 -2.25 -18.15
N MET A 210 -12.31 -1.20 -18.65
CA MET A 210 -12.32 0.12 -17.99
C MET A 210 -13.72 0.76 -17.99
N ILE A 211 -14.45 0.70 -19.11
CA ILE A 211 -15.81 1.26 -19.20
C ILE A 211 -16.79 0.46 -18.32
N TYR A 212 -16.63 -0.88 -18.28
CA TYR A 212 -17.42 -1.74 -17.42
C TYR A 212 -17.16 -1.49 -15.94
N MET A 213 -15.89 -1.34 -15.55
CA MET A 213 -15.51 -0.94 -14.19
C MET A 213 -16.12 0.42 -13.85
N ARG A 214 -15.95 1.47 -14.69
CA ARG A 214 -16.53 2.80 -14.43
C ARG A 214 -18.04 2.78 -14.17
N ALA A 215 -18.80 2.01 -14.96
CA ALA A 215 -20.25 1.87 -14.77
C ALA A 215 -20.66 1.06 -13.52
N ILE A 216 -19.83 0.11 -13.07
CA ILE A 216 -20.00 -0.57 -11.78
C ILE A 216 -19.72 0.40 -10.63
N LEU A 217 -18.68 1.21 -10.79
CA LEU A 217 -18.17 2.11 -9.77
C LEU A 217 -19.18 3.20 -9.40
N ASP A 218 -19.82 3.85 -10.39
CA ASP A 218 -20.84 4.87 -10.11
C ASP A 218 -21.99 4.33 -9.24
N LYS A 219 -22.39 3.06 -9.43
CA LYS A 219 -23.39 2.39 -8.59
C LYS A 219 -22.81 1.90 -7.25
N GLY A 220 -21.51 1.61 -7.22
CA GLY A 220 -20.78 1.23 -6.02
C GLY A 220 -20.69 2.38 -5.00
N VAL A 221 -20.53 3.63 -5.46
CA VAL A 221 -20.42 4.82 -4.60
C VAL A 221 -21.68 5.03 -3.75
N GLU A 222 -22.86 5.09 -4.38
CA GLU A 222 -24.13 5.30 -3.67
C GLU A 222 -24.37 4.21 -2.61
N ARG A 223 -23.99 2.97 -2.96
CA ARG A 223 -24.12 1.80 -2.08
C ARG A 223 -23.12 1.82 -0.93
N PHE A 224 -21.88 2.21 -1.19
CA PHE A 224 -20.86 2.40 -0.16
C PHE A 224 -21.28 3.48 0.82
N LEU A 225 -21.67 4.67 0.33
CA LEU A 225 -22.05 5.81 1.18
C LEU A 225 -23.26 5.49 2.07
N SER A 226 -24.22 4.70 1.58
CA SER A 226 -25.38 4.29 2.36
C SER A 226 -25.09 3.18 3.37
N THR A 227 -24.21 2.23 3.06
CA THR A 227 -23.93 1.06 3.91
C THR A 227 -22.46 0.58 3.82
N PRO A 228 -21.48 1.35 4.36
CA PRO A 228 -20.06 1.08 4.13
C PRO A 228 -19.59 -0.30 4.58
N GLN A 229 -20.10 -0.78 5.72
CA GLN A 229 -19.70 -2.07 6.31
C GLN A 229 -20.22 -3.26 5.50
N GLN A 230 -21.47 -3.19 5.05
CA GLN A 230 -22.08 -4.22 4.21
C GLN A 230 -21.40 -4.28 2.84
N TYR A 231 -21.14 -3.10 2.26
CA TYR A 231 -20.41 -2.97 1.02
C TYR A 231 -19.06 -3.68 1.08
N VAL A 232 -18.27 -3.39 2.11
CA VAL A 232 -16.96 -4.01 2.33
C VAL A 232 -17.05 -5.52 2.46
N GLN A 233 -18.03 -6.05 3.19
CA GLN A 233 -18.21 -7.50 3.34
C GLN A 233 -18.50 -8.20 2.02
N GLU A 234 -19.40 -7.63 1.22
CA GLU A 234 -19.75 -8.18 -0.09
C GLU A 234 -18.58 -8.13 -1.08
N TYR A 235 -17.85 -7.01 -1.10
CA TYR A 235 -16.75 -6.81 -2.03
C TYR A 235 -15.49 -7.59 -1.67
N THR A 236 -15.23 -7.79 -0.37
CA THR A 236 -14.12 -8.65 0.09
C THR A 236 -14.32 -10.09 -0.40
N GLY A 237 -15.55 -10.61 -0.31
CA GLY A 237 -15.86 -11.96 -0.82
C GLY A 237 -15.74 -12.11 -2.34
N TYR A 238 -15.91 -11.02 -3.11
CA TYR A 238 -15.76 -11.06 -4.57
C TYR A 238 -14.30 -11.30 -4.99
N TYR A 239 -13.34 -10.64 -4.33
CA TYR A 239 -11.92 -10.79 -4.62
C TYR A 239 -11.33 -12.10 -4.10
N GLU A 240 -11.85 -12.65 -3.00
CA GLU A 240 -11.45 -13.98 -2.49
C GLU A 240 -11.77 -15.12 -3.47
N HIS A 241 -12.74 -14.92 -4.37
CA HIS A 241 -13.18 -15.91 -5.37
C HIS A 241 -12.63 -15.66 -6.78
N ALA A 242 -11.90 -14.58 -7.01
CA ALA A 242 -11.24 -14.36 -8.30
C ALA A 242 -10.16 -15.43 -8.49
N ALA A 243 -10.26 -16.21 -9.57
CA ALA A 243 -9.39 -17.36 -9.89
C ALA A 243 -7.90 -17.02 -10.01
N THR A 244 -7.55 -15.75 -9.97
CA THR A 244 -6.19 -15.23 -9.97
C THR A 244 -6.03 -14.28 -8.78
N PRO A 245 -5.24 -14.63 -7.76
CA PRO A 245 -4.98 -13.80 -6.58
C PRO A 245 -3.98 -12.70 -6.96
N ILE A 246 -4.29 -11.89 -7.99
CA ILE A 246 -3.25 -11.07 -8.64
C ILE A 246 -2.74 -10.01 -7.66
N TYR A 247 -3.54 -9.52 -6.70
CA TYR A 247 -3.04 -8.64 -5.64
C TYR A 247 -3.84 -8.83 -4.35
N PRO A 248 -3.21 -9.00 -3.17
CA PRO A 248 -3.91 -8.88 -1.90
C PRO A 248 -4.56 -7.50 -1.86
N VAL A 249 -5.89 -7.52 -1.68
CA VAL A 249 -6.77 -6.35 -1.69
C VAL A 249 -6.19 -5.24 -0.82
N GLY A 250 -6.32 -4.00 -1.30
CA GLY A 250 -5.94 -2.69 -0.77
C GLY A 250 -5.94 -2.35 0.72
N ARG A 251 -5.61 -3.28 1.62
CA ARG A 251 -5.59 -3.03 3.06
C ARG A 251 -4.36 -2.24 3.43
N ASP A 252 -4.54 -1.18 4.24
CA ASP A 252 -3.44 -0.35 4.74
C ASP A 252 -2.36 -1.25 5.40
N PRO A 253 -1.13 -1.28 4.85
CA PRO A 253 -0.06 -2.10 5.39
C PRO A 253 0.49 -1.54 6.71
N VAL A 254 0.06 -0.36 7.15
CA VAL A 254 0.45 0.28 8.40
C VAL A 254 -0.71 0.22 9.39
N ASN A 255 -1.90 0.70 9.02
CA ASN A 255 -3.06 0.72 9.92
C ASN A 255 -3.91 -0.56 9.84
N ILE A 256 -3.48 -1.63 10.53
CA ILE A 256 -4.17 -2.93 10.53
C ILE A 256 -5.14 -3.00 11.71
N VAL A 257 -6.44 -2.89 11.43
CA VAL A 257 -7.51 -2.86 12.44
C VAL A 257 -7.53 -4.13 13.29
N GLU A 258 -7.43 -5.31 12.65
CA GLU A 258 -7.49 -6.60 13.34
C GLU A 258 -6.34 -6.78 14.33
N LEU A 259 -5.18 -6.19 14.00
CA LEU A 259 -4.01 -6.19 14.88
C LEU A 259 -4.22 -5.28 16.09
N ARG A 260 -4.78 -4.07 15.89
CA ARG A 260 -5.13 -3.17 17.00
C ARG A 260 -6.15 -3.81 17.94
N ASP A 261 -7.20 -4.40 17.38
CA ASP A 261 -8.22 -5.12 18.14
C ASP A 261 -7.62 -6.26 18.96
N LEU A 262 -6.65 -6.98 18.40
CA LEU A 262 -5.94 -8.05 19.10
C LEU A 262 -5.11 -7.49 20.27
N VAL A 263 -4.38 -6.38 20.07
CA VAL A 263 -3.63 -5.70 21.14
C VAL A 263 -4.57 -5.27 22.26
N ASP A 264 -5.71 -4.65 21.93
CA ASP A 264 -6.64 -4.14 22.94
C ASP A 264 -7.33 -5.27 23.71
N LYS A 265 -7.69 -6.37 23.03
CA LYS A 265 -8.15 -7.60 23.69
C LYS A 265 -7.09 -8.19 24.60
N ALA A 266 -5.82 -8.22 24.18
CA ALA A 266 -4.73 -8.75 25.00
C ALA A 266 -4.49 -7.90 26.26
N LYS A 267 -4.63 -6.57 26.18
CA LYS A 267 -4.60 -5.67 27.34
C LYS A 267 -5.77 -5.96 28.30
N GLY A 268 -6.99 -6.07 27.79
CA GLY A 268 -8.19 -6.32 28.60
C GLY A 268 -8.18 -7.67 29.33
N ARG A 269 -7.37 -8.63 28.85
CA ARG A 269 -7.19 -9.96 29.47
C ARG A 269 -6.06 -9.99 30.51
N PHE A 270 -5.25 -8.95 30.61
CA PHE A 270 -4.16 -8.91 31.58
C PHE A 270 -4.71 -9.02 33.01
N GLY A 271 -4.07 -9.85 33.84
CA GLY A 271 -4.48 -10.04 35.24
C GLY A 271 -5.69 -10.94 35.47
N MET A 272 -6.27 -11.56 34.44
CA MET A 272 -7.29 -12.59 34.64
C MET A 272 -6.70 -13.78 35.44
N ALA A 273 -7.35 -14.12 36.55
CA ALA A 273 -6.94 -15.23 37.41
C ALA A 273 -7.02 -16.55 36.63
N LEU A 274 -5.93 -17.32 36.68
CA LEU A 274 -5.84 -18.60 36.00
C LEU A 274 -6.07 -19.76 36.94
N LYS A 275 -6.58 -20.85 36.36
CA LYS A 275 -6.65 -22.14 37.02
C LYS A 275 -5.23 -22.71 37.17
N PRO A 276 -4.95 -23.45 38.25
CA PRO A 276 -3.66 -24.14 38.40
C PRO A 276 -3.47 -25.16 37.27
N PRO A 277 -2.22 -25.40 36.83
CA PRO A 277 -1.92 -26.39 35.81
C PRO A 277 -2.36 -27.79 36.28
N ILE A 278 -2.92 -28.58 35.36
CA ILE A 278 -3.38 -29.95 35.66
C ILE A 278 -2.18 -30.90 35.76
N PHE A 279 -1.10 -30.59 35.05
CA PHE A 279 0.15 -31.35 35.01
C PHE A 279 1.36 -30.40 34.89
N SER A 280 2.34 -30.54 35.78
CA SER A 280 3.50 -29.63 35.84
C SER A 280 4.79 -30.33 35.35
N LEU A 281 5.16 -30.08 34.10
CA LEU A 281 6.53 -30.31 33.63
C LEU A 281 7.42 -29.10 34.00
N PRO A 282 8.75 -29.28 34.06
CA PRO A 282 9.68 -28.15 34.07
C PRO A 282 9.42 -27.19 32.90
N ILE A 283 9.53 -25.87 33.15
CA ILE A 283 9.10 -24.83 32.20
C ILE A 283 9.88 -24.85 30.88
N ASP A 284 11.17 -25.19 30.96
CA ASP A 284 12.06 -25.43 29.84
C ASP A 284 11.57 -26.57 28.95
N VAL A 285 11.13 -27.68 29.55
CA VAL A 285 10.55 -28.81 28.80
C VAL A 285 9.24 -28.40 28.13
N GLN A 286 8.40 -27.61 28.81
CA GLN A 286 7.15 -27.11 28.21
C GLN A 286 7.44 -26.21 26.99
N CYS A 287 8.41 -25.29 27.08
CA CYS A 287 8.82 -24.45 25.97
C CYS A 287 9.37 -25.27 24.79
N LEU A 288 10.23 -26.26 25.07
CA LEU A 288 10.78 -27.15 24.03
C LEU A 288 9.68 -27.93 23.30
N LEU A 289 8.69 -28.46 24.03
CA LEU A 289 7.54 -29.11 23.42
C LEU A 289 6.75 -28.12 22.57
N ALA A 290 6.49 -26.93 23.12
CA ALA A 290 5.73 -25.88 22.44
C ALA A 290 6.39 -25.41 21.12
N ASP A 291 7.72 -25.42 21.03
CA ASP A 291 8.46 -25.09 19.81
C ASP A 291 8.35 -26.15 18.70
N THR A 292 7.93 -27.38 19.04
CA THR A 292 7.71 -28.45 18.06
C THR A 292 6.29 -28.49 17.49
N LEU A 293 5.36 -27.73 18.07
CA LEU A 293 3.95 -27.75 17.71
C LEU A 293 3.61 -26.62 16.74
N ASP A 294 2.64 -26.87 15.87
CA ASP A 294 2.02 -25.80 15.10
C ASP A 294 1.10 -24.92 15.98
N SER A 295 0.64 -23.80 15.43
CA SER A 295 -0.22 -22.84 16.15
C SER A 295 -1.49 -23.46 16.76
N TRP A 296 -2.05 -24.48 16.11
CA TRP A 296 -3.30 -25.10 16.51
C TRP A 296 -3.08 -26.13 17.61
N ASP A 297 -2.11 -27.03 17.41
CA ASP A 297 -1.71 -28.02 18.42
C ASP A 297 -1.12 -27.37 19.67
N LEU A 298 -0.39 -26.27 19.52
CA LEU A 298 0.10 -25.47 20.63
C LEU A 298 -1.06 -24.90 21.45
N SER A 299 -2.06 -24.31 20.80
CA SER A 299 -3.26 -23.78 21.48
C SER A 299 -4.01 -24.86 22.25
N ASN A 300 -4.20 -26.03 21.63
CA ASN A 300 -4.86 -27.17 22.25
C ASN A 300 -4.07 -27.72 23.45
N THR A 301 -2.76 -27.84 23.32
CA THR A 301 -1.85 -28.27 24.38
C THR A 301 -1.93 -27.32 25.58
N LEU A 302 -1.78 -26.01 25.35
CA LEU A 302 -1.85 -25.00 26.41
C LEU A 302 -3.20 -25.04 27.13
N PHE A 303 -4.30 -25.22 26.39
CA PHE A 303 -5.64 -25.34 26.95
C PHE A 303 -5.84 -26.63 27.75
N ALA A 304 -5.43 -27.77 27.21
CA ALA A 304 -5.61 -29.10 27.81
C ALA A 304 -4.81 -29.23 29.11
N PHE A 305 -3.56 -28.78 29.12
CA PHE A 305 -2.69 -28.87 30.29
C PHE A 305 -2.79 -27.65 31.22
N GLN A 306 -3.53 -26.61 30.82
CA GLN A 306 -3.60 -25.33 31.51
C GLN A 306 -2.19 -24.71 31.69
N TRP A 307 -1.33 -24.87 30.68
CA TRP A 307 0.03 -24.34 30.69
C TRP A 307 0.04 -22.83 30.43
N ARG A 308 0.93 -22.14 31.15
CA ARG A 308 1.29 -20.75 30.89
C ARG A 308 2.79 -20.65 30.76
N LEU A 309 3.23 -20.39 29.54
CA LEU A 309 4.64 -20.19 29.26
C LEU A 309 5.05 -18.76 29.64
N PRO A 310 6.33 -18.51 29.95
CA PRO A 310 6.79 -17.19 30.36
C PRO A 310 6.59 -16.15 29.25
N ASP A 311 6.33 -14.90 29.63
CA ASP A 311 6.19 -13.80 28.65
C ASP A 311 7.43 -13.62 27.76
N THR A 312 8.61 -14.02 28.24
CA THR A 312 9.85 -14.01 27.45
C THR A 312 9.82 -15.02 26.31
N TYR A 313 9.21 -16.19 26.51
CA TYR A 313 9.00 -17.19 25.45
C TYR A 313 8.11 -16.61 24.35
N TRP A 314 6.96 -16.05 24.74
CA TRP A 314 6.00 -15.47 23.79
C TRP A 314 6.56 -14.28 23.02
N ARG A 315 7.29 -13.39 23.69
CA ARG A 315 7.97 -12.27 23.04
C ARG A 315 9.04 -12.73 22.05
N GLY A 316 9.75 -13.82 22.34
CA GLY A 316 10.72 -14.42 21.43
C GLY A 316 10.13 -14.94 20.11
N ARG A 317 8.82 -15.24 20.07
CA ARG A 317 8.12 -15.75 18.88
C ARG A 317 7.57 -14.65 17.96
N ILE A 318 7.61 -13.38 18.39
CA ILE A 318 7.02 -12.28 17.61
C ILE A 318 7.96 -11.88 16.47
N PRO A 319 7.49 -11.84 15.20
CA PRO A 319 8.28 -11.38 14.07
C PRO A 319 8.40 -9.85 14.08
N MET A 320 9.41 -9.38 14.82
CA MET A 320 9.73 -7.96 15.06
C MET A 320 9.83 -7.11 13.79
N GLU A 321 10.31 -7.70 12.70
CA GLU A 321 10.49 -7.02 11.43
C GLU A 321 9.17 -6.64 10.77
N ILE A 322 8.08 -7.35 11.10
CA ILE A 322 6.74 -7.13 10.55
C ILE A 322 5.85 -6.36 11.54
N LEU A 323 6.07 -6.51 12.84
CA LEU A 323 5.25 -5.91 13.88
C LEU A 323 5.84 -4.58 14.39
N PHE A 324 5.57 -3.49 13.69
CA PHE A 324 6.06 -2.15 14.08
C PHE A 324 5.49 -1.67 15.41
N GLU A 325 4.29 -2.12 15.73
CA GLU A 325 3.57 -1.84 16.97
C GLU A 325 4.31 -2.41 18.19
N TYR A 326 5.21 -3.40 18.00
CA TYR A 326 5.93 -4.05 19.08
C TYR A 326 6.69 -3.07 19.97
N GLU A 327 7.39 -2.10 19.39
CA GLU A 327 8.16 -1.10 20.13
C GLU A 327 7.31 -0.37 21.18
N ASN A 328 6.03 -0.14 20.86
CA ASN A 328 5.10 0.53 21.75
C ASN A 328 4.55 -0.43 22.83
N ILE A 329 4.41 -1.72 22.52
CA ILE A 329 3.74 -2.70 23.42
C ILE A 329 4.71 -3.55 24.25
N ARG A 330 6.01 -3.62 23.91
CA ARG A 330 6.98 -4.54 24.55
C ARG A 330 7.15 -4.38 26.07
N HIS A 331 6.82 -3.21 26.60
CA HIS A 331 6.88 -2.90 28.04
C HIS A 331 5.48 -2.83 28.68
N GLN A 332 4.42 -3.09 27.91
CA GLN A 332 3.06 -3.03 28.41
C GLN A 332 2.67 -4.34 29.10
N ASN A 333 1.75 -4.21 30.05
CA ASN A 333 1.08 -5.33 30.69
C ASN A 333 0.08 -5.94 29.70
N LEU A 334 0.51 -6.98 28.99
CA LEU A 334 -0.27 -7.70 27.99
C LEU A 334 -0.39 -9.18 28.37
N ASP A 335 -1.51 -9.81 28.03
CA ASP A 335 -1.56 -11.27 27.91
C ASP A 335 -0.75 -11.70 26.68
N TRP A 336 0.58 -11.86 26.86
CA TRP A 336 1.53 -12.19 25.78
C TRP A 336 1.24 -13.53 25.11
N GLN A 337 0.67 -14.49 25.86
CA GLN A 337 0.24 -15.77 25.33
C GLN A 337 -0.92 -15.60 24.36
N TYR A 338 -1.98 -14.91 24.80
CA TYR A 338 -3.14 -14.62 23.94
C TYR A 338 -2.74 -13.80 22.71
N PHE A 339 -1.90 -12.78 22.90
CA PHE A 339 -1.43 -11.93 21.82
C PHE A 339 -0.65 -12.71 20.77
N SER A 340 0.33 -13.52 21.18
CA SER A 340 1.20 -14.24 20.25
C SER A 340 0.43 -15.28 19.44
N LEU A 341 -0.43 -16.06 20.08
CA LEU A 341 -1.30 -17.03 19.38
C LEU A 341 -2.29 -16.33 18.42
N GLY A 342 -2.86 -15.21 18.87
CA GLY A 342 -3.72 -14.38 18.03
C GLY A 342 -2.98 -13.82 16.82
N LEU A 343 -1.72 -13.41 16.99
CA LEU A 343 -0.88 -12.87 15.93
C LEU A 343 -0.54 -13.94 14.90
N GLU A 344 -0.16 -15.15 15.32
CA GLU A 344 0.06 -16.30 14.43
C GLU A 344 -1.20 -16.61 13.59
N LYS A 345 -2.39 -16.49 14.19
CA LYS A 345 -3.66 -16.62 13.45
C LYS A 345 -3.85 -15.47 12.45
N LEU A 346 -3.61 -14.23 12.86
CA LEU A 346 -3.76 -13.06 11.99
C LEU A 346 -2.80 -13.10 10.79
N PHE A 347 -1.59 -13.65 10.91
CA PHE A 347 -0.72 -13.86 9.75
C PHE A 347 -1.33 -14.74 8.66
N LYS A 348 -2.22 -15.67 9.05
CA LYS A 348 -2.93 -16.55 8.12
C LYS A 348 -4.21 -15.92 7.58
N THR A 349 -4.86 -15.04 8.34
CA THR A 349 -6.22 -14.56 8.04
C THR A 349 -6.34 -13.07 7.71
N SER A 350 -5.42 -12.21 8.15
CA SER A 350 -5.48 -10.75 7.92
C SER A 350 -4.80 -10.38 6.61
N ASP A 351 -5.56 -9.80 5.70
CA ASP A 351 -5.04 -9.29 4.43
C ASP A 351 -4.12 -8.08 4.62
N GLY A 352 -4.36 -7.25 5.65
CA GLY A 352 -3.47 -6.15 6.01
C GLY A 352 -2.06 -6.65 6.38
N LEU A 353 -1.98 -7.71 7.19
CA LEU A 353 -0.67 -8.30 7.55
C LEU A 353 -0.02 -9.01 6.37
N LYS A 354 -0.78 -9.73 5.55
CA LYS A 354 -0.26 -10.34 4.32
C LYS A 354 0.28 -9.27 3.36
N ASN A 355 -0.44 -8.16 3.19
CA ASN A 355 -0.01 -7.05 2.35
C ASN A 355 1.26 -6.39 2.92
N ARG A 356 1.30 -6.11 4.23
CA ARG A 356 2.51 -5.61 4.91
C ARG A 356 3.70 -6.54 4.67
N GLN A 357 3.55 -7.85 4.89
CA GLN A 357 4.62 -8.83 4.70
C GLN A 357 5.13 -8.85 3.26
N ARG A 358 4.22 -8.80 2.27
CA ARG A 358 4.56 -8.74 0.85
C ARG A 358 5.36 -7.47 0.51
N ILE A 359 4.92 -6.31 1.00
CA ILE A 359 5.60 -5.02 0.76
C ILE A 359 6.97 -5.01 1.43
N LEU A 360 7.08 -5.53 2.65
CA LEU A 360 8.36 -5.64 3.36
C LEU A 360 9.36 -6.54 2.63
N LYS A 361 8.90 -7.63 2.03
CA LYS A 361 9.74 -8.48 1.18
C LYS A 361 10.28 -7.69 -0.02
N GLN A 362 9.42 -6.98 -0.75
CA GLN A 362 9.83 -6.14 -1.88
C GLN A 362 10.80 -5.03 -1.46
N LEU A 363 10.53 -4.35 -0.33
CA LEU A 363 11.43 -3.36 0.26
C LEU A 363 12.78 -3.96 0.65
N GLY A 364 12.82 -5.22 1.10
CA GLY A 364 14.06 -5.93 1.38
C GLY A 364 14.94 -6.08 0.14
N ASP A 365 14.34 -6.38 -1.01
CA ASP A 365 15.07 -6.51 -2.28
C ASP A 365 15.50 -5.14 -2.82
N ILE A 366 14.64 -4.13 -2.74
CA ILE A 366 14.98 -2.72 -3.05
C ILE A 366 16.12 -2.22 -2.16
N LYS A 367 16.09 -2.52 -0.86
CA LYS A 367 17.14 -2.13 0.09
C LYS A 367 18.49 -2.73 -0.28
N LYS A 368 18.53 -4.00 -0.72
CA LYS A 368 19.77 -4.64 -1.20
C LYS A 368 20.29 -3.97 -2.47
N ALA A 369 19.42 -3.72 -3.45
CA ALA A 369 19.79 -3.03 -4.69
C ALA A 369 20.31 -1.61 -4.40
N PHE A 370 19.64 -0.88 -3.51
CA PHE A 370 20.05 0.44 -3.04
C PHE A 370 21.42 0.42 -2.35
N ALA A 371 21.64 -0.49 -1.40
CA ALA A 371 22.91 -0.62 -0.69
C ALA A 371 24.07 -0.96 -1.62
N ASN A 372 23.85 -1.82 -2.62
CA ASN A 372 24.87 -2.13 -3.63
C ASN A 372 25.28 -0.90 -4.45
N LYS A 373 24.35 0.01 -4.74
CA LYS A 373 24.64 1.27 -5.43
C LYS A 373 25.26 2.32 -4.50
N SER A 374 24.93 2.32 -3.21
CA SER A 374 25.54 3.22 -2.22
C SER A 374 26.98 2.82 -1.86
N ASN A 375 27.36 1.56 -2.11
CA ASN A 375 28.73 1.05 -1.95
C ASN A 375 29.54 1.12 -3.26
N LEU A 376 29.12 1.92 -4.24
CA LEU A 376 29.97 2.28 -5.37
C LEU A 376 30.99 3.32 -4.87
N ASP A 377 32.27 2.96 -4.98
CA ASP A 377 33.46 3.64 -4.47
C ASP A 377 33.50 5.17 -4.64
#